data_AF-A0A6C0FNY4-F1
#
_entry.id   AF-A0A6C0FNY4-F1
#
_cell.length_a   1.000
_cell.length_b   1.000
_cell.length_c   1.000
_cell.angle_alpha   90.00
_cell.angle_beta   90.00
_cell.angle_gamma   90.00
#
_symmetry.space_group_name_H-M   'P 1'
#
loop_
_entity.id
_entity.type
_entity.pdbx_description
1 polymer ?
#
loop_
_entity_poly.entity_id
_entity_poly.type
_entity_poly.pdbx_seq_one_letter_code
_entity_poly.pdbx_strand_id
1 'polypeptide(L)'
;MPRLYATPGPTLRRQVTGDVVALVVVAAAVWLAVRVHGAVWHLADPVRSIGSGADGIADQLAAGRDGVADVPLVGEPLSAPLDGASDGAAAIAAASYEQVQAVERLALVLAVAVVAVPLLVALVARIGPRVRWWRLTRDVRRLSSAGRPGDRVLALRALTSAAPRDLLAVHPDPAAAWGDDDAPVVRDLAALHLRTLGVARR
;
A
#
# COMPACT_ATOMS: atom_id res chain seq x y z
N MET A 1 27.66 -3.98 21.89
CA MET A 1 26.25 -3.51 21.76
C MET A 1 25.98 -3.15 20.31
N PRO A 2 24.97 -3.76 19.65
CA PRO A 2 24.67 -3.45 18.25
C PRO A 2 24.12 -2.02 18.16
N ARG A 3 24.83 -1.16 17.43
CA ARG A 3 24.41 0.24 17.18
C ARG A 3 23.19 0.24 16.27
N LEU A 4 22.07 0.74 16.80
CA LEU A 4 20.76 0.81 16.13
C LEU A 4 20.54 2.09 15.32
N TYR A 5 21.52 3.01 15.21
CA TYR A 5 21.34 4.26 14.47
C TYR A 5 22.57 4.68 13.65
N ALA A 6 22.30 5.13 12.42
CA ALA A 6 23.26 5.70 11.48
C ALA A 6 23.46 7.21 11.73
N THR A 7 24.67 7.69 11.43
CA THR A 7 25.16 9.07 11.54
C THR A 7 24.23 10.11 10.89
N PRO A 8 24.04 11.32 11.45
CA PRO A 8 23.17 12.34 10.86
C PRO A 8 23.73 12.82 9.52
N GLY A 9 22.93 12.75 8.46
CA GLY A 9 23.30 13.17 7.10
C GLY A 9 22.07 13.40 6.21
N PRO A 10 22.25 13.82 4.94
CA PRO A 10 21.15 14.07 3.99
C PRO A 10 20.26 12.84 3.75
N THR A 11 20.79 11.64 4.02
CA THR A 11 20.07 10.36 4.02
C THR A 11 19.02 10.28 5.13
N LEU A 12 19.29 10.82 6.34
CA LEU A 12 18.34 10.83 7.46
C LEU A 12 17.15 11.74 7.16
N ARG A 13 17.38 12.94 6.59
CA ARG A 13 16.31 13.85 6.19
C ARG A 13 15.40 13.22 5.13
N ARG A 14 15.99 12.58 4.11
CA ARG A 14 15.22 11.87 3.07
C ARG A 14 14.41 10.70 3.62
N GLN A 15 14.92 10.04 4.65
CA GLN A 15 14.23 8.95 5.34
C GLN A 15 13.06 9.46 6.17
N VAL A 16 13.25 10.52 6.97
CA VAL A 16 12.18 11.14 7.76
C VAL A 16 11.09 11.74 6.87
N THR A 17 11.45 12.51 5.83
CA THR A 17 10.48 13.05 4.88
C THR A 17 9.74 11.93 4.16
N GLY A 18 10.44 10.85 3.81
CA GLY A 18 9.81 9.64 3.30
C GLY A 18 8.76 9.13 4.28
N ASP A 19 9.17 8.78 5.51
CA ASP A 19 8.31 8.20 6.53
C ASP A 19 7.05 9.07 6.77
N VAL A 20 7.21 10.40 6.85
CA VAL A 20 6.10 11.35 6.94
C VAL A 20 5.18 11.28 5.73
N VAL A 21 5.71 11.28 4.50
CA VAL A 21 4.87 11.18 3.28
C VAL A 21 4.09 9.87 3.26
N ALA A 22 4.71 8.75 3.64
CA ALA A 22 3.99 7.48 3.73
C ALA A 22 2.90 7.51 4.80
N LEU A 23 3.18 8.10 5.96
CA LEU A 23 2.19 8.25 7.02
C LEU A 23 0.99 9.09 6.55
N VAL A 24 1.26 10.21 5.86
CA VAL A 24 0.21 11.08 5.29
C VAL A 24 -0.61 10.34 4.23
N VAL A 25 0.05 9.59 3.34
CA VAL A 25 -0.63 8.80 2.31
C VAL A 25 -1.52 7.72 2.93
N VAL A 26 -1.04 7.00 3.94
CA VAL A 26 -1.82 5.99 4.67
C VAL A 26 -2.99 6.65 5.40
N ALA A 27 -2.76 7.77 6.09
CA ALA A 27 -3.82 8.50 6.79
C ALA A 27 -4.90 9.01 5.82
N ALA A 28 -4.50 9.56 4.68
CA ALA A 28 -5.42 10.02 3.63
C ALA A 28 -6.22 8.85 3.03
N ALA A 29 -5.58 7.70 2.82
CA ALA A 29 -6.24 6.50 2.32
C ALA A 29 -7.29 5.95 3.30
N VAL A 30 -6.93 5.87 4.58
CA VAL A 30 -7.87 5.44 5.64
C VAL A 30 -9.02 6.44 5.74
N TRP A 31 -8.74 7.74 5.73
CA TRP A 31 -9.78 8.77 5.73
C TRP A 31 -10.74 8.61 4.54
N LEU A 32 -10.19 8.41 3.33
CA LEU A 32 -11.00 8.20 2.13
C LEU A 32 -11.83 6.92 2.23
N ALA A 33 -11.26 5.82 2.72
CA ALA A 33 -11.98 4.56 2.91
C ALA A 33 -13.17 4.70 3.87
N VAL A 34 -12.98 5.41 4.99
CA VAL A 34 -14.08 5.71 5.94
C VAL A 34 -15.17 6.54 5.26
N ARG A 35 -14.80 7.54 4.45
CA ARG A 35 -15.77 8.37 3.70
C ARG A 35 -16.54 7.57 2.66
N VAL A 36 -15.86 6.71 1.92
CA VAL A 36 -16.47 5.82 0.92
C VAL A 36 -17.45 4.86 1.59
N HIS A 37 -17.04 4.21 2.68
CA HIS A 37 -17.91 3.28 3.41
C HIS A 37 -19.16 3.98 3.97
N GLY A 38 -19.00 5.16 4.57
CA GLY A 38 -20.12 5.97 5.05
C GLY A 38 -21.07 6.42 3.94
N ALA A 39 -20.53 6.84 2.78
CA ALA A 39 -21.34 7.20 1.62
C ALA A 39 -22.16 6.01 1.09
N VAL A 40 -21.56 4.81 1.07
CA VAL A 40 -22.28 3.60 0.66
C VAL A 40 -23.37 3.25 1.66
N TRP A 41 -23.11 3.40 2.96
CA TRP A 41 -24.11 3.13 4.00
C TRP A 41 -25.37 3.99 3.82
N HIS A 42 -25.20 5.28 3.52
CA HIS A 42 -26.30 6.18 3.19
C HIS A 42 -27.02 5.85 1.87
N LEU A 43 -26.31 5.29 0.88
CA LEU A 43 -26.93 4.82 -0.36
C LEU A 43 -27.80 3.58 -0.16
N ALA A 44 -27.52 2.78 0.87
CA ALA A 44 -28.29 1.58 1.18
C ALA A 44 -29.58 1.87 1.96
N ASP A 45 -29.66 2.99 2.70
CA ASP A 45 -30.83 3.34 3.51
C ASP A 45 -32.16 3.40 2.72
N PRO A 46 -32.23 4.04 1.53
CA PRO A 46 -33.44 4.03 0.72
C PRO A 46 -33.87 2.61 0.30
N VAL A 47 -32.91 1.76 -0.04
CA VAL A 47 -33.18 0.38 -0.48
C VAL A 47 -33.67 -0.47 0.70
N ARG A 48 -33.09 -0.30 1.89
CA ARG A 48 -33.59 -0.94 3.13
C ARG A 48 -35.01 -0.50 3.44
N SER A 49 -35.32 0.79 3.29
CA SER A 49 -36.66 1.34 3.50
C SER A 49 -37.69 0.77 2.53
N ILE A 50 -37.32 0.56 1.26
CA ILE A 50 -38.16 -0.11 0.27
C ILE A 50 -38.40 -1.56 0.68
N GLY A 51 -37.33 -2.27 1.08
CA GLY A 51 -37.42 -3.65 1.55
C GLY A 51 -38.38 -3.81 2.73
N SER A 52 -38.23 -2.99 3.78
CA SER A 52 -39.11 -3.00 4.94
C SER A 52 -40.55 -2.60 4.62
N GLY A 53 -40.74 -1.66 3.67
CA GLY A 53 -42.07 -1.25 3.23
C GLY A 53 -42.78 -2.37 2.47
N ALA A 54 -42.07 -3.07 1.58
CA ALA A 54 -42.59 -4.20 0.83
C ALA A 54 -42.92 -5.39 1.76
N ASP A 55 -42.08 -5.64 2.77
CA ASP A 55 -42.31 -6.66 3.81
C ASP A 55 -43.61 -6.38 4.58
N GLY A 56 -43.80 -5.13 5.04
CA GLY A 56 -45.02 -4.73 5.73
C GLY A 56 -46.28 -4.75 4.84
N ILE A 57 -46.13 -4.59 3.52
CA ILE A 57 -47.24 -4.77 2.56
C ILE A 57 -47.56 -6.26 2.41
N ALA A 58 -46.56 -7.13 2.32
CA ALA A 58 -46.75 -8.57 2.27
C ALA A 58 -47.51 -9.07 3.51
N ASP A 59 -47.09 -8.64 4.71
CA ASP A 59 -47.76 -9.00 5.97
C ASP A 59 -49.23 -8.57 6.01
N GLN A 60 -49.54 -7.35 5.55
CA GLN A 60 -50.91 -6.84 5.49
C GLN A 60 -51.79 -7.62 4.50
N LEU A 61 -51.22 -8.00 3.34
CA LEU A 61 -51.93 -8.78 2.33
C LEU A 61 -52.17 -10.22 2.80
N ALA A 62 -51.18 -10.84 3.45
CA ALA A 62 -51.32 -12.16 4.07
C ALA A 62 -52.38 -12.15 5.17
N ALA A 63 -52.39 -11.15 6.05
CA ALA A 63 -53.43 -11.01 7.08
C ALA A 63 -54.82 -10.77 6.46
N GLY A 64 -54.90 -9.98 5.39
CA GLY A 64 -56.14 -9.75 4.65
C GLY A 64 -56.66 -11.03 3.98
N ARG A 65 -55.76 -11.85 3.43
CA ARG A 65 -56.10 -13.16 2.89
C ARG A 65 -56.71 -14.06 3.96
N ASP A 66 -56.03 -14.20 5.09
CA ASP A 66 -56.48 -15.08 6.18
C ASP A 66 -57.85 -14.64 6.70
N GLY A 67 -58.14 -13.33 6.72
CA GLY A 67 -59.45 -12.79 7.11
C GLY A 67 -60.58 -13.03 6.11
N VAL A 68 -60.29 -13.25 4.83
CA VAL A 68 -61.31 -13.47 3.77
C VAL A 68 -61.43 -14.96 3.39
N ALA A 69 -60.43 -15.77 3.70
CA ALA A 69 -60.41 -17.21 3.42
C ALA A 69 -61.60 -17.97 4.03
N ASP A 70 -62.10 -17.53 5.20
CA ASP A 70 -63.20 -18.18 5.92
C ASP A 70 -64.61 -17.84 5.38
N VAL A 71 -64.72 -17.01 4.33
CA VAL A 71 -66.03 -16.62 3.77
C VAL A 71 -66.59 -17.75 2.87
N PRO A 72 -67.77 -18.34 3.19
CA PRO A 72 -68.36 -19.40 2.37
C PRO A 72 -68.63 -18.95 0.93
N LEU A 73 -68.41 -19.84 -0.05
CA LEU A 73 -68.61 -19.65 -1.50
C LEU A 73 -67.68 -18.64 -2.22
N VAL A 74 -67.10 -17.66 -1.52
CA VAL A 74 -66.27 -16.61 -2.15
C VAL A 74 -64.87 -16.42 -1.53
N GLY A 75 -64.53 -17.15 -0.46
CA GLY A 75 -63.23 -17.03 0.20
C GLY A 75 -62.04 -17.31 -0.72
N GLU A 76 -62.06 -18.45 -1.43
CA GLU A 76 -60.99 -18.88 -2.35
C GLU A 76 -60.73 -17.90 -3.52
N PRO A 77 -61.74 -17.44 -4.29
CA PRO A 77 -61.50 -16.49 -5.37
C PRO A 77 -61.07 -15.09 -4.89
N LEU A 78 -61.29 -14.76 -3.61
CA LEU A 78 -60.85 -13.49 -3.01
C LEU A 78 -59.49 -13.60 -2.32
N SER A 79 -59.12 -14.78 -1.81
CA SER A 79 -57.84 -15.05 -1.16
C SER A 79 -56.70 -15.17 -2.16
N ALA A 80 -56.92 -15.79 -3.32
CA ALA A 80 -55.87 -16.05 -4.31
C ALA A 80 -55.16 -14.78 -4.85
N PRO A 81 -55.86 -13.66 -5.18
CA PRO A 81 -55.20 -12.42 -5.58
C PRO A 81 -54.39 -11.77 -4.46
N LEU A 82 -54.85 -11.89 -3.21
CA LEU A 82 -54.15 -11.38 -2.02
C LEU A 82 -52.88 -12.18 -1.75
N ASP A 83 -52.93 -13.50 -1.92
CA ASP A 83 -51.76 -14.39 -1.86
C ASP A 83 -50.72 -14.01 -2.90
N GLY A 84 -51.12 -13.90 -4.18
CA GLY A 84 -50.20 -13.52 -5.25
C GLY A 84 -49.59 -12.13 -5.06
N ALA A 85 -50.34 -11.18 -4.51
CA ALA A 85 -49.83 -9.86 -4.19
C ALA A 85 -48.88 -9.88 -2.98
N SER A 86 -49.17 -10.68 -1.96
CA SER A 86 -48.30 -10.92 -0.80
C SER A 86 -46.96 -11.50 -1.24
N ASP A 87 -46.99 -12.55 -2.06
CA ASP A 87 -45.78 -13.18 -2.61
C ASP A 87 -44.95 -12.21 -3.47
N GLY A 88 -45.62 -11.40 -4.29
CA GLY A 88 -44.97 -10.36 -5.08
C GLY A 88 -44.28 -9.30 -4.22
N ALA A 89 -44.94 -8.85 -3.14
CA ALA A 89 -44.37 -7.90 -2.19
C ALA A 89 -43.18 -8.51 -1.41
N ALA A 90 -43.31 -9.76 -0.96
CA ALA A 90 -42.23 -10.49 -0.31
C ALA A 90 -41.00 -10.68 -1.22
N ALA A 91 -41.23 -10.95 -2.52
CA ALA A 91 -40.15 -11.04 -3.51
C ALA A 91 -39.41 -9.71 -3.68
N ILE A 92 -40.12 -8.56 -3.67
CA ILE A 92 -39.51 -7.23 -3.71
C ILE A 92 -38.68 -6.97 -2.44
N ALA A 93 -39.19 -7.35 -1.27
CA ALA A 93 -38.46 -7.23 -0.01
C ALA A 93 -37.16 -8.05 -0.05
N ALA A 94 -37.24 -9.32 -0.47
CA ALA A 94 -36.09 -10.21 -0.60
C ALA A 94 -35.04 -9.65 -1.57
N ALA A 95 -35.45 -9.19 -2.76
CA ALA A 95 -34.55 -8.58 -3.73
C ALA A 95 -33.87 -7.30 -3.20
N SER A 96 -34.60 -6.50 -2.42
CA SER A 96 -34.07 -5.29 -1.80
C SER A 96 -32.96 -5.62 -0.78
N TYR A 97 -33.18 -6.63 0.07
CA TYR A 97 -32.18 -7.06 1.04
C TYR A 97 -30.95 -7.70 0.38
N GLU A 98 -31.13 -8.49 -0.69
CA GLU A 98 -30.01 -9.03 -1.46
C GLU A 98 -29.14 -7.90 -2.07
N GLN A 99 -29.79 -6.86 -2.60
CA GLN A 99 -29.09 -5.70 -3.16
C GLN A 99 -28.32 -4.91 -2.09
N VAL A 100 -28.88 -4.72 -0.89
CA VAL A 100 -28.19 -4.11 0.25
C VAL A 100 -26.92 -4.91 0.60
N GLN A 101 -27.02 -6.23 0.69
CA GLN A 101 -25.86 -7.09 0.97
C GLN A 101 -24.79 -7.00 -0.12
N ALA A 102 -25.18 -6.96 -1.40
CA ALA A 102 -24.24 -6.80 -2.50
C ALA A 102 -23.49 -5.46 -2.44
N VAL A 103 -24.21 -4.38 -2.15
CA VAL A 103 -23.66 -3.03 -1.97
C VAL A 103 -22.69 -2.97 -0.79
N GLU A 104 -23.03 -3.58 0.34
CA GLU A 104 -22.15 -3.66 1.52
C GLU A 104 -20.86 -4.45 1.23
N ARG A 105 -20.95 -5.57 0.51
CA ARG A 105 -19.77 -6.34 0.07
C ARG A 105 -18.87 -5.52 -0.85
N LEU A 106 -19.45 -4.81 -1.82
CA LEU A 106 -18.69 -3.93 -2.73
C LEU A 106 -18.01 -2.79 -1.98
N ALA A 107 -18.68 -2.17 -1.01
CA ALA A 107 -18.07 -1.14 -0.17
C ALA A 107 -16.86 -1.66 0.60
N LEU A 108 -16.94 -2.88 1.14
CA LEU A 108 -15.83 -3.48 1.86
C LEU A 108 -14.63 -3.74 0.93
N VAL A 109 -14.87 -4.32 -0.25
CA VAL A 109 -13.81 -4.55 -1.25
C VAL A 109 -13.16 -3.24 -1.68
N LEU A 110 -13.97 -2.21 -1.93
CA LEU A 110 -13.49 -0.90 -2.35
C LEU A 110 -12.67 -0.22 -1.25
N ALA A 111 -13.14 -0.28 0.01
CA ALA A 111 -12.40 0.25 1.16
C ALA A 111 -11.04 -0.44 1.33
N VAL A 112 -10.98 -1.76 1.21
CA VAL A 112 -9.73 -2.53 1.25
C VAL A 112 -8.80 -2.13 0.12
N ALA A 113 -9.30 -2.02 -1.12
CA ALA A 113 -8.51 -1.63 -2.28
C ALA A 113 -7.91 -0.22 -2.12
N VAL A 114 -8.73 0.73 -1.66
CA VAL A 114 -8.32 2.12 -1.40
C VAL A 114 -7.18 2.21 -0.38
N VAL A 115 -7.14 1.31 0.61
CA VAL A 115 -6.07 1.26 1.62
C VAL A 115 -4.86 0.46 1.13
N ALA A 116 -5.08 -0.67 0.45
CA ALA A 116 -4.03 -1.59 0.03
C ALA A 116 -3.10 -0.98 -1.04
N VAL A 117 -3.65 -0.26 -2.03
CA VAL A 117 -2.86 0.38 -3.10
C VAL A 117 -1.81 1.35 -2.55
N PRO A 118 -2.16 2.37 -1.73
CA PRO A 118 -1.19 3.29 -1.17
C PRO A 118 -0.17 2.61 -0.25
N LEU A 119 -0.59 1.60 0.53
CA LEU A 119 0.33 0.78 1.33
C LEU A 119 1.36 0.06 0.46
N LEU A 120 0.92 -0.58 -0.64
CA LEU A 120 1.81 -1.26 -1.58
C LEU A 120 2.76 -0.27 -2.26
N VAL A 121 2.26 0.88 -2.70
CA VAL A 121 3.11 1.93 -3.31
C VAL A 121 4.15 2.43 -2.31
N ALA A 122 3.77 2.72 -1.06
CA ALA A 122 4.69 3.15 -0.02
C ALA A 122 5.74 2.07 0.29
N LEU A 123 5.32 0.80 0.34
CA LEU A 123 6.19 -0.34 0.59
C LEU A 123 7.20 -0.52 -0.55
N VAL A 124 6.75 -0.53 -1.80
CA VAL A 124 7.61 -0.66 -2.98
C VAL A 124 8.59 0.51 -3.10
N ALA A 125 8.11 1.74 -2.91
CA ALA A 125 8.93 2.95 -2.93
C ALA A 125 10.03 2.94 -1.85
N ARG A 126 9.79 2.29 -0.70
CA ARG A 126 10.76 2.14 0.40
C ARG A 126 11.73 0.98 0.19
N ILE A 127 11.24 -0.17 -0.27
CA ILE A 127 12.05 -1.38 -0.42
C ILE A 127 13.06 -1.24 -1.56
N GLY A 128 12.68 -0.64 -2.69
CA GLY A 128 13.56 -0.52 -3.87
C GLY A 128 14.93 0.11 -3.57
N PRO A 129 14.98 1.32 -3.00
CA PRO A 129 16.24 1.98 -2.63
C PRO A 129 17.03 1.20 -1.57
N ARG A 130 16.34 0.58 -0.61
CA ARG A 130 16.96 -0.26 0.42
C ARG A 130 17.65 -1.45 -0.24
N VAL A 131 16.95 -2.24 -1.04
CA VAL A 131 17.50 -3.43 -1.71
C VAL A 131 18.68 -3.08 -2.59
N ARG A 132 18.63 -1.97 -3.33
CA ARG A 132 19.76 -1.49 -4.13
C ARG A 132 20.98 -1.15 -3.27
N TRP A 133 20.79 -0.47 -2.14
CA TRP A 133 21.87 -0.15 -1.21
C TRP A 133 22.45 -1.40 -0.54
N TRP A 134 21.61 -2.37 -0.17
CA TRP A 134 22.04 -3.65 0.40
C TRP A 134 22.89 -4.46 -0.58
N ARG A 135 22.50 -4.52 -1.87
CA ARG A 135 23.29 -5.18 -2.93
C ARG A 135 24.64 -4.50 -3.15
N LEU A 136 24.63 -3.18 -3.32
CA LEU A 136 25.83 -2.39 -3.53
C LEU A 136 26.83 -2.52 -2.37
N THR A 137 26.32 -2.47 -1.13
CA THR A 137 27.15 -2.61 0.07
C THR A 137 27.76 -4.00 0.20
N ARG A 138 27.05 -5.06 -0.21
CA ARG A 138 27.58 -6.44 -0.19
C ARG A 138 28.72 -6.63 -1.18
N ASP A 139 28.57 -6.14 -2.40
CA ASP A 139 29.60 -6.26 -3.43
C ASP A 139 30.86 -5.47 -3.06
N VAL A 140 30.67 -4.27 -2.52
CA VAL A 140 31.77 -3.42 -2.03
C VAL A 140 32.48 -4.03 -0.82
N ARG A 141 31.75 -4.67 0.09
CA ARG A 141 32.36 -5.40 1.22
C ARG A 141 33.19 -6.60 0.74
N ARG A 142 32.71 -7.38 -0.22
CA ARG A 142 33.47 -8.49 -0.82
C ARG A 142 34.76 -8.01 -1.49
N LEU A 143 34.69 -6.88 -2.21
CA LEU A 143 35.86 -6.25 -2.80
C LEU A 143 36.85 -5.77 -1.74
N SER A 144 36.38 -5.15 -0.65
CA SER A 144 37.28 -4.70 0.43
C SER A 144 38.01 -5.84 1.14
N SER A 145 37.43 -7.04 1.21
CA SER A 145 38.08 -8.23 1.76
C SER A 145 39.04 -8.93 0.79
N ALA A 146 39.06 -8.55 -0.49
CA ALA A 146 39.92 -9.15 -1.50
C ALA A 146 41.37 -8.59 -1.48
N GLY A 147 41.67 -7.65 -0.57
CA GLY A 147 43.00 -7.04 -0.45
C GLY A 147 43.34 -6.14 -1.64
N ARG A 148 44.60 -6.17 -2.08
CA ARG A 148 45.16 -5.25 -3.11
C ARG A 148 44.39 -5.25 -4.45
N PRO A 149 43.94 -6.40 -5.00
CA PRO A 149 43.10 -6.43 -6.19
C PRO A 149 41.75 -5.73 -6.00
N GLY A 150 41.16 -5.86 -4.81
CA GLY A 150 39.91 -5.19 -4.46
C GLY A 150 40.06 -3.68 -4.36
N ASP A 151 41.15 -3.22 -3.76
CA ASP A 151 41.48 -1.80 -3.64
C ASP A 151 41.64 -1.13 -5.01
N ARG A 152 42.30 -1.78 -5.99
CA ARG A 152 42.40 -1.25 -7.36
C ARG A 152 41.05 -1.03 -8.02
N VAL A 153 40.12 -1.97 -7.86
CA VAL A 153 38.75 -1.87 -8.42
C VAL A 153 37.96 -0.77 -7.71
N LEU A 154 38.10 -0.64 -6.39
CA LEU A 154 37.46 0.42 -5.61
C LEU A 154 38.02 1.81 -5.97
N ALA A 155 39.33 1.92 -6.16
CA ALA A 155 39.98 3.15 -6.61
C ALA A 155 39.53 3.54 -8.02
N LEU A 156 39.41 2.58 -8.95
CA LEU A 156 38.88 2.84 -10.29
C LEU A 156 37.42 3.34 -10.25
N ARG A 157 36.60 2.76 -9.37
CA ARG A 157 35.24 3.28 -9.13
C ARG A 157 35.26 4.68 -8.53
N ALA A 158 36.22 5.01 -7.67
CA ALA A 158 36.40 6.36 -7.15
C ALA A 158 36.66 7.34 -8.29
N LEU A 159 37.61 7.03 -9.19
CA LEU A 159 37.98 7.87 -10.33
C LEU A 159 36.80 8.17 -11.27
N THR A 160 35.87 7.22 -11.42
CA THR A 160 34.71 7.37 -12.34
C THR A 160 33.46 7.96 -11.69
N SER A 161 33.39 8.06 -10.36
CA SER A 161 32.17 8.46 -9.66
C SER A 161 32.33 9.57 -8.62
N ALA A 162 33.56 9.85 -8.16
CA ALA A 162 33.83 10.91 -7.19
C ALA A 162 33.90 12.29 -7.88
N ALA A 163 33.62 13.35 -7.11
CA ALA A 163 33.75 14.70 -7.62
C ALA A 163 35.23 15.05 -7.85
N PRO A 164 35.56 15.83 -8.91
CA PRO A 164 36.96 16.18 -9.23
C PRO A 164 37.73 16.79 -8.06
N ARG A 165 37.06 17.65 -7.27
CA ARG A 165 37.64 18.26 -6.06
C ARG A 165 38.10 17.24 -5.02
N ASP A 166 37.35 16.15 -4.86
CA ASP A 166 37.63 15.14 -3.83
C ASP A 166 38.75 14.20 -4.29
N LEU A 167 38.88 14.00 -5.62
CA LEU A 167 39.98 13.26 -6.23
C LEU A 167 41.29 14.04 -6.14
N LEU A 168 41.26 15.34 -6.46
CA LEU A 168 42.43 16.23 -6.38
C LEU A 168 42.90 16.47 -4.94
N ALA A 169 42.02 16.32 -3.95
CA ALA A 169 42.38 16.35 -2.55
C ALA A 169 43.17 15.11 -2.10
N VAL A 170 43.07 13.98 -2.83
CA VAL A 170 43.85 12.76 -2.56
C VAL A 170 45.21 12.83 -3.24
N HIS A 171 45.26 13.21 -4.52
CA HIS A 171 46.51 13.33 -5.28
C HIS A 171 46.34 14.36 -6.40
N PRO A 172 47.38 15.17 -6.73
CA PRO A 172 47.32 16.15 -7.83
C PRO A 172 47.07 15.52 -9.20
N ASP A 173 47.54 14.30 -9.43
CA ASP A 173 47.19 13.47 -10.60
C ASP A 173 46.76 12.06 -10.15
N PRO A 174 45.48 11.87 -9.80
CA PRO A 174 45.00 10.62 -9.25
C PRO A 174 44.86 9.52 -10.31
N ALA A 175 44.82 9.87 -11.60
CA ALA A 175 44.72 8.90 -12.69
C ALA A 175 46.08 8.27 -13.00
N ALA A 176 47.14 9.09 -13.07
CA ALA A 176 48.50 8.58 -13.24
C ALA A 176 48.92 7.70 -12.05
N ALA A 177 48.69 8.17 -10.81
CA ALA A 177 49.03 7.43 -9.60
C ALA A 177 48.30 6.07 -9.48
N TRP A 178 47.07 5.97 -10.02
CA TRP A 178 46.37 4.69 -10.12
C TRP A 178 46.98 3.78 -11.20
N GLY A 179 47.38 4.34 -12.34
CA GLY A 179 48.05 3.61 -13.42
C GLY A 179 49.41 3.04 -13.00
N ASP A 180 50.15 3.78 -12.18
CA ASP A 180 51.46 3.38 -11.64
C ASP A 180 51.36 2.40 -10.45
N ASP A 181 50.15 2.04 -10.04
CA ASP A 181 49.85 1.21 -8.85
C ASP A 181 50.47 1.76 -7.55
N ASP A 182 50.43 3.07 -7.36
CA ASP A 182 50.92 3.70 -6.13
C ASP A 182 50.04 3.26 -4.94
N ALA A 183 50.59 2.36 -4.12
CA ALA A 183 49.87 1.66 -3.06
C ALA A 183 49.14 2.58 -2.05
N PRO A 184 49.76 3.64 -1.50
CA PRO A 184 49.06 4.62 -0.68
C PRO A 184 47.92 5.32 -1.42
N VAL A 185 48.14 5.80 -2.65
CA VAL A 185 47.12 6.56 -3.40
C VAL A 185 45.94 5.67 -3.78
N VAL A 186 46.19 4.44 -4.24
CA VAL A 186 45.14 3.45 -4.53
C VAL A 186 44.32 3.14 -3.27
N ARG A 187 44.97 3.03 -2.11
CA ARG A 187 44.30 2.78 -0.83
C ARG A 187 43.41 3.94 -0.41
N ASP A 188 43.85 5.17 -0.62
CA ASP A 188 43.13 6.39 -0.25
C ASP A 188 41.97 6.68 -1.21
N LEU A 189 42.14 6.42 -2.50
CA LEU A 189 41.06 6.44 -3.49
C LEU A 189 40.00 5.36 -3.20
N ALA A 190 40.42 4.15 -2.81
CA ALA A 190 39.50 3.11 -2.38
C ALA A 190 38.73 3.54 -1.10
N ALA A 191 39.41 4.16 -0.13
CA ALA A 191 38.79 4.69 1.07
C ALA A 191 37.81 5.84 0.78
N LEU A 192 38.10 6.68 -0.22
CA LEU A 192 37.21 7.73 -0.70
C LEU A 192 35.89 7.14 -1.22
N HIS A 193 35.95 6.10 -2.05
CA HIS A 193 34.74 5.42 -2.55
C HIS A 193 33.95 4.70 -1.44
N LEU A 194 34.64 4.12 -0.45
CA LEU A 194 33.98 3.53 0.72
C LEU A 194 33.24 4.58 1.56
N ARG A 195 33.83 5.76 1.75
CA ARG A 195 33.23 6.89 2.46
C ARG A 195 31.98 7.44 1.78
N THR A 196 31.98 7.58 0.45
CA THR A 196 30.80 8.06 -0.29
C THR A 196 29.61 7.10 -0.18
N LEU A 197 29.87 5.80 0.04
CA LEU A 197 28.85 4.77 0.27
C LEU A 197 28.50 4.56 1.76
N GLY A 198 29.19 5.23 2.68
CA GLY A 198 28.99 5.08 4.13
C GLY A 198 29.48 3.74 4.71
N VAL A 199 30.44 3.09 4.04
CA VAL A 199 31.01 1.80 4.46
C VAL A 199 32.34 2.04 5.19
N ALA A 200 32.43 1.62 6.46
CA ALA A 200 33.69 1.65 7.20
C ALA A 200 34.59 0.47 6.79
N ARG A 201 35.87 0.76 6.54
CA ARG A 201 36.93 -0.24 6.39
C ARG A 201 37.12 -0.94 7.75
N ARG A 202 37.15 -2.28 7.77
CA ARG A 202 37.51 -3.06 8.96
C ARG A 202 38.99 -3.40 8.92
#